data_AF-A0A9W8LA94-F1
#
_entry.id   AF-A0A9W8LA94-F1
#
_cell.length_a   1.000
_cell.length_b   1.000
_cell.length_c   1.000
_cell.angle_alpha   90.00
_cell.angle_beta   90.00
_cell.angle_gamma   90.00
#
_symmetry.space_group_name_H-M   'P 1'
#
loop_
_entity.id
_entity.type
_entity.pdbx_description
1 polymer ?
#
loop_
_entity_poly.entity_id
_entity_poly.type
_entity_poly.pdbx_seq_one_letter_code
_entity_poly.pdbx_strand_id
1 'polypeptide(L)'
;MIRQTVRRLLTAPAIRRGLCSDSSRVQSAHQVFAALTKNRPVFRITEPVDVIQEPSVFYQGLLRGIAQAKSRIVLSSLYLGSDEPELVSALDRALAANQALRVDILLDCLRGTRSDSRGQSSATMLAPLVRKYGDERVRVAMYHTPALNGISKRLWPQRYNETFGLQHIKAYVFDDELIVSGANLSRDYFTNRQDR
;
A
#
# COMPACT_ATOMS: atom_id res chain seq x y z
N MET A 1 32.53 -41.00 13.67
CA MET A 1 32.48 -41.21 15.13
C MET A 1 33.34 -40.14 15.80
N ILE A 2 32.86 -38.89 15.89
CA ILE A 2 33.55 -37.79 16.57
C ILE A 2 32.52 -37.10 17.45
N ARG A 3 32.59 -37.44 18.73
CA ARG A 3 31.82 -36.86 19.83
C ARG A 3 32.43 -35.52 20.22
N GLN A 4 31.55 -34.57 20.49
CA GLN A 4 31.61 -33.60 21.60
C GLN A 4 32.85 -32.70 21.69
N THR A 5 32.65 -31.38 21.61
CA THR A 5 33.09 -30.42 22.65
C THR A 5 32.45 -29.06 22.36
N VAL A 6 31.26 -28.81 22.94
CA VAL A 6 30.79 -27.46 23.26
C VAL A 6 30.82 -27.39 24.77
N ARG A 7 31.85 -26.72 25.33
CA ARG A 7 31.92 -26.45 26.77
C ARG A 7 32.55 -25.09 27.00
N ARG A 8 31.86 -24.33 27.85
CA ARG A 8 32.33 -23.20 28.67
C ARG A 8 32.43 -21.83 28.02
N LEU A 9 31.42 -21.03 28.33
CA LEU A 9 31.42 -19.61 28.73
C LEU A 9 29.91 -19.31 28.88
N LEU A 10 29.29 -18.98 30.00
CA LEU A 10 29.70 -18.32 31.23
C LEU A 10 28.75 -18.76 32.37
N THR A 11 29.28 -18.68 33.58
CA THR A 11 28.62 -18.84 34.88
C THR A 11 27.31 -18.06 35.01
N ALA A 12 26.22 -18.76 35.34
CA ALA A 12 24.96 -18.16 35.81
C ALA A 12 24.99 -18.04 37.35
N PRO A 13 24.58 -16.91 37.95
CA PRO A 13 24.32 -16.84 39.37
C PRO A 13 22.93 -17.43 39.69
N ALA A 14 22.84 -18.03 40.87
CA ALA A 14 21.69 -18.75 41.38
C ALA A 14 20.40 -17.92 41.40
N ILE A 15 19.33 -18.47 40.83
CA ILE A 15 17.97 -17.93 40.91
C ILE A 15 17.46 -18.13 42.34
N ARG A 16 17.49 -17.06 43.15
CA ARG A 16 16.71 -17.00 44.39
C ARG A 16 15.22 -16.92 44.02
N ARG A 17 14.45 -17.93 44.43
CA ARG A 17 12.98 -17.88 44.48
C ARG A 17 12.56 -16.82 45.48
N GLY A 18 12.27 -15.62 45.00
CA GLY A 18 11.51 -14.60 45.71
C GLY A 18 10.08 -14.62 45.19
N LEU A 19 9.16 -15.15 45.99
CA LEU A 19 7.73 -14.90 45.86
C LEU A 19 7.51 -13.39 46.07
N CYS A 20 7.22 -12.67 45.00
CA CYS A 20 6.59 -11.35 45.08
C CYS A 20 5.62 -11.22 43.93
N SER A 21 4.37 -10.98 44.27
CA SER A 21 3.26 -10.73 43.34
C SER A 21 3.53 -9.46 42.55
N ASP A 22 4.14 -9.57 41.37
CA ASP A 22 4.12 -8.47 40.41
C ASP A 22 2.99 -8.71 39.44
N SER A 23 1.86 -8.05 39.72
CA SER A 23 0.81 -7.80 38.74
C SER A 23 1.48 -7.06 37.57
N SER A 24 1.94 -7.83 36.59
CA SER A 24 2.60 -7.31 35.39
C SER A 24 1.65 -6.32 34.74
N ARG A 25 1.91 -5.02 34.93
CA ARG A 25 1.22 -3.93 34.24
C ARG A 25 1.32 -4.20 32.75
N VAL A 26 0.21 -4.62 32.14
CA VAL A 26 0.07 -4.65 30.69
C VAL A 26 0.25 -3.19 30.25
N GLN A 27 1.42 -2.87 29.70
CA GLN A 27 1.66 -1.55 29.16
C GLN A 27 0.65 -1.33 28.03
N SER A 28 -0.07 -0.21 28.06
CA SER A 28 -0.96 0.12 26.95
C SER A 28 -0.11 0.33 25.70
N ALA A 29 -0.63 0.02 24.51
CA ALA A 29 0.09 0.27 23.24
C ALA A 29 0.57 1.73 23.15
N HIS A 30 -0.21 2.67 23.70
CA HIS A 30 0.18 4.07 23.80
C HIS A 30 1.47 4.27 24.61
N GLN A 31 1.62 3.60 25.75
CA GLN A 31 2.84 3.69 26.56
C GLN A 31 4.06 3.11 25.85
N VAL A 32 3.88 2.01 25.11
CA VAL A 32 4.96 1.38 24.32
C VAL A 32 5.46 2.32 23.21
N PHE A 33 4.55 3.03 22.53
CA PHE A 33 4.89 3.88 21.39
C PHE A 33 5.07 5.37 21.74
N ALA A 34 4.83 5.81 22.98
CA ALA A 34 4.95 7.21 23.41
C ALA A 34 6.34 7.82 23.15
N ALA A 35 7.40 7.00 23.23
CA ALA A 35 8.75 7.46 22.90
C ALA A 35 8.90 7.86 21.43
N LEU A 36 8.14 7.22 20.52
CA LEU A 36 8.16 7.53 19.09
C LEU A 36 7.50 8.87 18.75
N THR A 37 6.66 9.40 19.64
CA THR A 37 5.94 10.66 19.42
C THR A 37 6.63 11.87 20.04
N LYS A 38 7.67 11.67 20.87
CA LYS A 38 8.27 12.71 21.72
C LYS A 38 8.76 13.96 20.97
N ASN A 39 9.14 13.85 19.70
CA ASN A 39 9.61 14.96 18.85
C ASN A 39 9.12 14.83 17.40
N ARG A 40 7.92 14.28 17.20
CA ARG A 40 7.35 14.11 15.85
C ARG A 40 6.02 14.84 15.74
N PRO A 41 5.68 15.40 14.57
CA PRO A 41 4.32 15.88 14.33
C PRO A 41 3.32 14.75 14.59
N VAL A 42 2.25 15.04 15.33
CA VAL A 42 1.17 14.10 15.61
C VAL A 42 -0.12 14.71 15.09
N PHE A 43 -0.82 13.95 14.27
CA PHE A 43 -2.18 14.27 13.85
C PHE A 43 -3.13 13.56 14.79
N ARG A 44 -3.96 14.33 15.51
CA ARG A 44 -5.01 13.76 16.33
C ARG A 44 -6.16 13.36 15.43
N ILE A 45 -6.65 12.14 15.63
CA ILE A 45 -7.84 11.61 14.97
C ILE A 45 -8.92 11.56 16.04
N THR A 46 -10.08 12.15 15.74
CA THR A 46 -11.25 12.15 16.62
C THR A 46 -12.29 11.14 16.17
N GLU A 47 -12.21 10.73 14.91
CA GLU A 47 -13.08 9.79 14.22
C GLU A 47 -12.68 8.35 14.56
N PRO A 48 -13.63 7.41 14.56
CA PRO A 48 -13.31 6.00 14.74
C PRO A 48 -12.44 5.49 13.59
N VAL A 49 -11.42 4.71 13.93
CA VAL A 49 -10.58 3.99 12.97
C VAL A 49 -11.10 2.57 12.85
N ASP A 50 -11.62 2.23 11.67
CA ASP A 50 -12.11 0.89 11.38
C ASP A 50 -11.01 0.02 10.77
N VAL A 51 -10.79 -1.16 11.35
CA VAL A 51 -9.81 -2.13 10.86
C VAL A 51 -10.47 -3.08 9.88
N ILE A 52 -10.12 -2.97 8.60
CA ILE A 52 -10.58 -3.87 7.55
C ILE A 52 -9.77 -5.17 7.62
N GLN A 53 -10.44 -6.30 7.88
CA GLN A 53 -9.77 -7.60 8.03
C GLN A 53 -9.87 -8.48 6.78
N GLU A 54 -10.88 -8.27 5.95
CA GLU A 54 -11.19 -9.15 4.82
C GLU A 54 -10.88 -8.49 3.46
N PRO A 55 -10.27 -9.22 2.51
CA PRO A 55 -9.95 -8.71 1.17
C PRO A 55 -11.18 -8.17 0.41
N SER A 56 -12.31 -8.85 0.57
CA SER A 56 -13.57 -8.47 -0.07
C SER A 56 -14.11 -7.15 0.48
N VAL A 57 -13.96 -6.91 1.79
CA VAL A 57 -14.36 -5.66 2.45
C VAL A 57 -13.47 -4.52 2.00
N PHE A 58 -12.16 -4.75 1.84
CA PHE A 58 -11.25 -3.76 1.25
C PHE A 58 -11.69 -3.35 -0.16
N TYR A 59 -11.94 -4.32 -1.03
CA TYR A 59 -12.38 -4.04 -2.40
C TYR A 59 -13.72 -3.31 -2.45
N GLN A 60 -14.69 -3.74 -1.64
CA GLN A 60 -15.98 -3.04 -1.53
C GLN A 60 -15.83 -1.62 -0.98
N GLY A 61 -14.90 -1.40 -0.05
CA GLY A 61 -14.54 -0.07 0.45
C GLY A 61 -14.03 0.84 -0.67
N LEU A 62 -13.12 0.35 -1.51
CA LEU A 62 -12.65 1.09 -2.68
C LEU A 62 -13.80 1.46 -3.64
N LEU A 63 -14.65 0.49 -4.00
CA LEU A 63 -15.77 0.73 -4.90
C LEU A 63 -16.78 1.73 -4.33
N ARG A 64 -17.05 1.64 -3.01
CA ARG A 64 -17.94 2.56 -2.30
C ARG A 64 -17.37 3.97 -2.26
N GLY A 65 -16.10 4.12 -1.90
CA GLY A 65 -15.40 5.41 -1.88
C GLY A 65 -15.42 6.08 -3.25
N ILE A 66 -15.13 5.32 -4.32
CA ILE A 66 -15.21 5.83 -5.71
C ILE A 66 -16.63 6.31 -6.04
N ALA A 67 -17.65 5.53 -5.70
CA ALA A 67 -19.03 5.87 -6.03
C ALA A 67 -19.56 7.08 -5.24
N GLN A 68 -19.05 7.31 -4.03
CA GLN A 68 -19.51 8.38 -3.15
C GLN A 68 -18.75 9.68 -3.31
N ALA A 69 -17.51 9.64 -3.79
CA ALA A 69 -16.64 10.80 -3.93
C ALA A 69 -17.27 11.95 -4.73
N LYS A 70 -17.13 13.17 -4.21
CA LYS A 70 -17.72 14.41 -4.72
C LYS A 70 -16.68 15.37 -5.25
N SER A 71 -15.45 15.35 -4.75
CA SER A 71 -14.43 16.34 -5.11
C SER A 71 -13.13 15.70 -5.55
N ARG A 72 -12.60 14.73 -4.79
CA ARG A 72 -11.29 14.14 -5.05
C ARG A 72 -11.27 12.62 -4.82
N ILE A 73 -10.58 11.93 -5.72
CA ILE A 73 -10.10 10.57 -5.51
C ILE A 73 -8.59 10.59 -5.69
N VAL A 74 -7.85 10.12 -4.70
CA VAL A 74 -6.39 9.96 -4.81
C VAL A 74 -6.03 8.51 -4.53
N LEU A 75 -5.47 7.82 -5.52
CA LEU A 75 -5.06 6.43 -5.40
C LEU A 75 -3.54 6.34 -5.50
N SER A 76 -2.90 5.79 -4.47
CA SER A 76 -1.51 5.38 -4.54
C SER A 76 -1.42 3.87 -4.36
N SER A 77 -0.68 3.19 -5.24
CA SER A 77 -0.47 1.74 -5.19
C SER A 77 0.79 1.39 -5.98
N LEU A 78 1.39 0.22 -5.74
CA LEU A 78 2.52 -0.24 -6.57
C LEU A 78 2.10 -0.39 -8.04
N TYR A 79 0.93 -0.98 -8.28
CA TYR A 79 0.31 -1.13 -9.60
C TYR A 79 -1.20 -1.32 -9.47
N LEU A 80 -1.90 -1.23 -10.61
CA LEU A 80 -3.28 -1.69 -10.83
C LEU A 80 -3.24 -2.91 -11.75
N GLY A 81 -3.77 -4.03 -11.29
CA GLY A 81 -3.72 -5.31 -11.99
C GLY A 81 -4.57 -5.33 -13.25
N SER A 82 -4.08 -6.00 -14.31
CA SER A 82 -4.82 -6.13 -15.58
C SER A 82 -6.10 -6.95 -15.49
N ASP A 83 -6.26 -7.66 -14.37
CA ASP A 83 -7.41 -8.45 -13.97
C ASP A 83 -8.53 -7.64 -13.29
N GLU A 84 -8.37 -6.33 -13.14
CA GLU A 84 -9.33 -5.47 -12.43
C GLU A 84 -9.92 -4.33 -13.29
N PRO A 85 -10.59 -4.65 -14.41
CA PRO A 85 -11.24 -3.64 -15.24
C PRO A 85 -12.43 -2.97 -14.54
N GLU A 86 -13.06 -3.65 -13.57
CA GLU A 86 -14.23 -3.11 -12.87
C GLU A 86 -13.87 -1.88 -12.03
N LEU A 87 -12.68 -1.83 -11.45
CA LEU A 87 -12.21 -0.65 -10.71
C LEU A 87 -12.06 0.57 -11.63
N VAL A 88 -11.54 0.36 -12.85
CA VAL A 88 -11.42 1.41 -13.88
C VAL A 88 -12.80 1.84 -14.37
N SER A 89 -13.72 0.90 -14.57
CA SER A 89 -15.12 1.19 -14.91
C SER A 89 -15.84 1.99 -13.81
N ALA A 90 -15.56 1.71 -12.54
CA ALA A 90 -16.10 2.47 -11.42
C ALA A 90 -15.63 3.93 -11.44
N LEU A 91 -14.33 4.16 -11.69
CA LEU A 91 -13.77 5.50 -11.86
C LEU A 91 -14.42 6.23 -13.05
N ASP A 92 -14.59 5.55 -14.20
CA ASP A 92 -15.25 6.12 -15.38
C ASP A 92 -16.68 6.58 -15.06
N ARG A 93 -17.46 5.73 -14.38
CA ARG A 93 -18.84 6.05 -13.97
C ARG A 93 -18.88 7.25 -13.02
N ALA A 94 -17.99 7.30 -12.03
CA ALA A 94 -17.93 8.41 -11.08
C ALA A 94 -17.55 9.74 -11.76
N LEU A 95 -16.53 9.72 -12.63
CA LEU A 95 -16.09 10.89 -13.42
C LEU A 95 -17.17 11.39 -14.38
N ALA A 96 -17.93 10.48 -15.00
CA ALA A 96 -19.06 10.81 -15.86
C ALA A 96 -20.22 11.44 -15.08
N ALA A 97 -20.54 10.91 -13.91
CA ALA A 97 -21.65 11.37 -13.08
C ALA A 97 -21.39 12.73 -12.41
N ASN A 98 -20.12 13.08 -12.16
CA ASN A 98 -19.74 14.29 -11.45
C ASN A 98 -18.64 15.04 -12.20
N GLN A 99 -18.99 16.17 -12.83
CA GLN A 99 -18.06 16.99 -13.61
C GLN A 99 -17.00 17.71 -12.76
N ALA A 100 -17.25 17.90 -11.46
CA ALA A 100 -16.30 18.52 -10.53
C ALA A 100 -15.27 17.53 -9.96
N LEU A 101 -15.52 16.23 -10.10
CA LEU A 101 -14.65 15.19 -9.56
C LEU A 101 -13.29 15.18 -10.28
N ARG A 102 -12.22 15.15 -9.48
CA ARG A 102 -10.84 14.94 -9.92
C ARG A 102 -10.28 13.63 -9.41
N VAL A 103 -9.47 12.96 -10.23
CA VAL A 103 -8.84 11.68 -9.93
C VAL A 103 -7.34 11.80 -10.14
N ASP A 104 -6.56 11.57 -9.09
CA ASP A 104 -5.11 11.51 -9.11
C ASP A 104 -4.66 10.08 -8.80
N ILE A 105 -3.86 9.48 -9.66
CA ILE A 105 -3.35 8.11 -9.50
C ILE A 105 -1.83 8.14 -9.54
N LEU A 106 -1.18 7.64 -8.49
CA LEU A 106 0.26 7.48 -8.40
C LEU A 106 0.63 6.00 -8.35
N LEU A 107 1.32 5.53 -9.39
CA LEU A 107 1.82 4.16 -9.49
C LEU A 107 3.34 4.11 -9.63
N ASP A 108 3.95 2.96 -9.38
CA ASP A 108 5.35 2.72 -9.72
C ASP A 108 5.51 2.55 -11.25
N CYS A 109 6.49 3.22 -11.85
CA CYS A 109 6.68 3.20 -13.31
C CYS A 109 7.01 1.80 -13.85
N LEU A 110 7.86 1.03 -13.15
CA LEU A 110 8.27 -0.30 -13.63
C LEU A 110 7.12 -1.30 -13.52
N ARG A 111 6.37 -1.24 -12.41
CA ARG A 111 5.27 -2.17 -12.17
C ARG A 111 3.99 -1.76 -12.89
N GLY A 112 3.73 -0.46 -13.03
CA GLY A 112 2.58 0.09 -13.73
C GLY A 112 2.64 -0.01 -15.26
N THR A 113 3.84 -0.16 -15.84
CA THR A 113 4.05 -0.34 -17.30
C THR A 113 4.38 -1.78 -17.71
N ARG A 114 4.45 -2.71 -16.75
CA ARG A 114 4.69 -4.13 -17.05
C ARG A 114 3.43 -4.73 -17.68
N SER A 115 3.53 -5.12 -18.93
CA SER A 115 2.45 -5.79 -19.65
C SER A 115 2.30 -7.26 -19.24
N ASP A 116 1.06 -7.73 -19.20
CA ASP A 116 0.70 -9.13 -19.14
C ASP A 116 0.81 -9.81 -20.51
N SER A 117 0.43 -11.09 -20.60
CA SER A 117 0.46 -11.88 -21.84
C SER A 117 -0.46 -11.35 -22.95
N ARG A 118 -1.40 -10.46 -22.62
CA ARG A 118 -2.32 -9.79 -23.56
C ARG A 118 -1.88 -8.37 -23.90
N GLY A 119 -0.70 -7.95 -23.42
CA GLY A 119 -0.19 -6.59 -23.61
C GLY A 119 -0.77 -5.56 -22.65
N GLN A 120 -1.63 -5.94 -21.69
CA GLN A 120 -2.28 -5.01 -20.77
C GLN A 120 -1.38 -4.71 -19.56
N SER A 121 -1.39 -3.46 -19.12
CA SER A 121 -0.71 -2.95 -17.93
C SER A 121 -1.59 -1.90 -17.25
N SER A 122 -1.21 -1.45 -16.05
CA SER A 122 -1.92 -0.35 -15.39
C SER A 122 -1.98 0.90 -16.28
N ALA A 123 -0.88 1.20 -16.97
CA ALA A 123 -0.79 2.32 -17.90
C ALA A 123 -1.80 2.19 -19.06
N THR A 124 -1.90 1.02 -19.69
CA THR A 124 -2.83 0.83 -20.82
C THR A 124 -4.28 0.86 -20.38
N MET A 125 -4.59 0.37 -19.18
CA MET A 125 -5.94 0.40 -18.63
C MET A 125 -6.41 1.80 -18.23
N LEU A 126 -5.50 2.64 -17.72
CA LEU A 126 -5.83 3.99 -17.27
C LEU A 126 -5.78 5.04 -18.39
N ALA A 127 -5.02 4.78 -19.46
CA ALA A 127 -4.90 5.70 -20.59
C ALA A 127 -6.24 6.16 -21.21
N PRO A 128 -7.27 5.30 -21.36
CA PRO A 128 -8.59 5.74 -21.82
C PRO A 128 -9.23 6.81 -20.94
N LEU A 129 -9.10 6.74 -19.62
CA LEU A 129 -9.65 7.75 -18.71
C LEU A 129 -8.96 9.10 -18.90
N VAL A 130 -7.63 9.10 -18.98
CA VAL A 130 -6.85 10.34 -19.24
C VAL A 130 -7.26 10.97 -20.56
N ARG A 131 -7.37 10.17 -21.64
CA ARG A 131 -7.80 10.67 -22.96
C ARG A 131 -9.24 11.22 -22.95
N LYS A 132 -10.14 10.58 -22.20
CA LYS A 132 -11.56 10.92 -22.17
C LYS A 132 -11.85 12.19 -21.36
N TYR A 133 -11.16 12.38 -20.23
CA TYR A 133 -11.46 13.46 -19.29
C TYR A 133 -10.41 14.58 -19.25
N GLY A 134 -9.23 14.35 -19.85
CA GLY A 134 -8.12 15.29 -19.86
C GLY A 134 -7.35 15.36 -18.53
N ASP A 135 -6.14 15.93 -18.60
CA ASP A 135 -5.21 16.01 -17.47
C ASP A 135 -5.71 16.89 -16.31
N GLU A 136 -6.69 17.77 -16.56
CA GLU A 136 -7.31 18.61 -15.53
C GLU A 136 -8.21 17.83 -14.57
N ARG A 137 -8.72 16.68 -15.01
CA ARG A 137 -9.67 15.85 -14.26
C ARG A 137 -9.12 14.48 -13.91
N VAL A 138 -8.24 13.93 -14.74
CA VAL A 138 -7.61 12.63 -14.49
C VAL A 138 -6.11 12.75 -14.71
N ARG A 139 -5.36 12.66 -13.61
CA ARG A 139 -3.90 12.67 -13.64
C ARG A 139 -3.37 11.32 -13.23
N VAL A 140 -2.53 10.73 -14.08
CA VAL A 140 -1.81 9.49 -13.77
C VAL A 140 -0.31 9.78 -13.76
N ALA A 141 0.29 9.65 -12.58
CA ALA A 141 1.72 9.82 -12.36
C ALA A 141 2.39 8.46 -12.18
N MET A 142 3.55 8.30 -12.80
CA MET A 142 4.39 7.10 -12.71
C MET A 142 5.67 7.46 -11.96
N TYR A 143 5.79 7.01 -10.71
CA TYR A 143 6.99 7.21 -9.91
C TYR A 143 8.18 6.49 -10.56
N HIS A 144 9.25 7.22 -10.81
CA HIS A 144 10.47 6.67 -11.37
C HIS A 144 11.57 6.67 -10.30
N THR A 145 12.05 5.48 -9.92
CA THR A 145 13.15 5.35 -8.97
C THR A 145 14.40 6.05 -9.49
N PRO A 146 14.96 7.05 -8.76
CA PRO A 146 16.10 7.83 -9.24
C PRO A 146 17.37 7.03 -9.52
N ALA A 147 17.53 5.84 -8.91
CA ALA A 147 18.67 4.95 -9.12
C ALA A 147 18.69 4.29 -10.51
N LEU A 148 17.64 4.45 -11.33
CA LEU A 148 17.49 3.82 -12.66
C LEU A 148 17.62 4.82 -13.82
N ASN A 149 18.57 5.75 -13.74
CA ASN A 149 18.84 6.74 -14.78
C ASN A 149 19.95 6.27 -15.75
N GLY A 150 19.74 6.42 -17.08
CA GLY A 150 20.79 6.32 -18.10
C GLY A 150 20.81 5.07 -19.00
N ILE A 151 21.93 4.90 -19.74
CA ILE A 151 22.20 3.84 -20.74
C ILE A 151 22.16 2.42 -20.11
N SER A 152 22.34 2.33 -18.80
CA SER A 152 22.18 1.10 -18.01
C SER A 152 20.76 0.51 -18.10
N LYS A 153 19.71 1.27 -18.43
CA LYS A 153 18.35 0.71 -18.56
C LYS A 153 18.20 -0.30 -19.72
N ARG A 154 19.05 -0.23 -20.75
CA ARG A 154 18.94 -1.06 -21.97
C ARG A 154 19.61 -2.43 -21.86
N LEU A 155 20.51 -2.61 -20.89
CA LEU A 155 21.34 -3.82 -20.76
C LEU A 155 20.88 -4.77 -19.65
N TRP A 156 19.98 -4.34 -18.75
CA TRP A 156 19.64 -5.10 -17.56
C TRP A 156 18.26 -5.75 -17.67
N PRO A 157 18.12 -7.05 -17.35
CA PRO A 157 16.83 -7.74 -17.37
C PRO A 157 15.85 -7.09 -16.40
N GLN A 158 14.58 -6.94 -16.83
CA GLN A 158 13.50 -6.24 -16.11
C GLN A 158 13.32 -6.70 -14.65
N ARG A 159 13.73 -7.93 -14.32
CA ARG A 159 13.62 -8.53 -12.98
C ARG A 159 14.63 -8.01 -11.96
N TYR A 160 15.79 -7.50 -12.39
CA TYR A 160 16.83 -6.97 -11.47
C TYR A 160 16.60 -5.51 -11.11
N ASN A 161 15.75 -4.79 -11.85
CA ASN A 161 15.39 -3.40 -11.55
C ASN A 161 14.52 -3.27 -10.29
N GLU A 162 13.82 -4.34 -9.89
CA GLU A 162 13.03 -4.39 -8.65
C GLU A 162 13.91 -4.28 -7.39
N THR A 163 15.19 -4.68 -7.48
CA THR A 163 16.16 -4.63 -6.37
C THR A 163 16.62 -3.21 -6.01
N PHE A 164 16.47 -2.24 -6.93
CA PHE A 164 16.94 -0.87 -6.75
C PHE A 164 15.92 0.06 -6.04
N GLY A 165 14.73 -0.47 -5.73
CA GLY A 165 13.69 0.22 -4.98
C GLY A 165 12.44 0.50 -5.82
N LEU A 166 11.27 0.26 -5.22
CA LEU A 166 9.96 0.53 -5.80
C LEU A 166 9.17 1.48 -4.91
N GLN A 167 8.19 2.17 -5.49
CA GLN A 167 7.21 2.91 -4.69
C GLN A 167 6.21 1.92 -4.06
N HIS A 168 6.06 1.95 -2.72
CA HIS A 168 5.24 0.98 -1.99
C HIS A 168 4.03 1.60 -1.27
N ILE A 169 3.79 2.90 -1.41
CA ILE A 169 2.63 3.57 -0.77
C ILE A 169 1.33 2.99 -1.34
N LYS A 170 0.40 2.76 -0.42
CA LYS A 170 -0.94 2.20 -0.64
C LYS A 170 -1.91 2.95 0.24
N ALA A 171 -2.39 4.03 -0.33
CA ALA A 171 -3.29 4.94 0.33
C ALA A 171 -4.34 5.36 -0.70
N TYR A 172 -5.59 5.29 -0.29
CA TYR A 172 -6.74 5.53 -1.14
C TYR A 172 -7.61 6.56 -0.44
N VAL A 173 -7.66 7.76 -1.00
CA VAL A 173 -8.39 8.90 -0.46
C VAL A 173 -9.63 9.12 -1.32
N PHE A 174 -10.78 9.21 -0.67
CA PHE A 174 -12.07 9.53 -1.27
C PHE A 174 -12.66 10.70 -0.49
N ASP A 175 -12.48 11.92 -1.00
CA ASP A 175 -12.71 13.15 -0.23
C ASP A 175 -12.04 13.08 1.15
N ASP A 176 -12.82 13.03 2.23
CA ASP A 176 -12.36 13.02 3.61
C ASP A 176 -12.23 11.60 4.21
N GLU A 177 -12.50 10.56 3.41
CA GLU A 177 -12.27 9.16 3.76
C GLU A 177 -10.87 8.71 3.31
N LEU A 178 -10.16 7.99 4.17
CA LEU A 178 -8.83 7.44 3.89
C LEU A 178 -8.81 5.94 4.21
N ILE A 179 -8.44 5.14 3.21
CA ILE A 179 -8.09 3.73 3.38
C ILE A 179 -6.57 3.59 3.22
N VAL A 180 -5.91 3.06 4.24
CA VAL A 180 -4.49 2.67 4.19
C VAL A 180 -4.40 1.16 4.24
N SER A 181 -3.60 0.57 3.37
CA SER A 181 -3.40 -0.88 3.32
C SER A 181 -1.98 -1.21 2.84
N GLY A 182 -1.53 -2.43 2.99
CA GLY A 182 -0.44 -3.11 2.31
C GLY A 182 -0.86 -3.89 1.05
N ALA A 183 -2.16 -3.92 0.71
CA ALA A 183 -2.70 -4.53 -0.50
C ALA A 183 -2.45 -3.73 -1.78
N ASN A 184 -2.15 -4.39 -2.90
CA ASN A 184 -2.17 -3.74 -4.22
C ASN A 184 -3.58 -3.78 -4.82
N LEU A 185 -3.83 -2.95 -5.85
CA LEU A 185 -5.07 -2.95 -6.60
C LEU A 185 -5.12 -4.10 -7.62
N SER A 186 -5.26 -5.36 -7.17
CA SER A 186 -5.34 -6.54 -8.04
C SER A 186 -6.24 -7.63 -7.47
N ARG A 187 -6.76 -8.54 -8.32
CA ARG A 187 -7.76 -9.57 -7.93
C ARG A 187 -7.38 -10.37 -6.70
N ASP A 188 -6.12 -10.81 -6.61
CA ASP A 188 -5.65 -11.62 -5.47
C ASP A 188 -5.90 -10.91 -4.13
N TYR A 189 -5.63 -9.60 -4.06
CA TYR A 189 -5.83 -8.77 -2.87
C TYR A 189 -7.28 -8.35 -2.65
N PHE A 190 -8.18 -8.64 -3.60
CA PHE A 190 -9.61 -8.36 -3.50
C PHE A 190 -10.41 -9.60 -3.11
N THR A 191 -9.83 -10.80 -3.21
CA THR A 191 -10.55 -12.06 -3.01
C THR A 191 -9.90 -12.99 -1.99
N ASN A 192 -8.62 -13.30 -2.18
CA ASN A 192 -8.01 -14.50 -1.57
C ASN A 192 -6.82 -14.18 -0.67
N ARG A 193 -6.30 -12.95 -0.74
CA ARG A 193 -5.09 -12.56 -0.03
C ARG A 193 -5.40 -11.51 1.02
N GLN A 194 -5.39 -11.96 2.27
CA GLN A 194 -5.34 -11.05 3.41
C GLN A 194 -3.98 -10.35 3.43
N ASP A 195 -4.06 -9.05 3.64
CA ASP A 195 -2.91 -8.18 3.78
C ASP A 195 -2.32 -8.29 5.21
N ARG A 196 -1.03 -8.00 5.36
CA ARG A 196 -0.27 -8.26 6.59
C ARG A 196 -0.14 -7.04 7.50
#